data_AF-A0A1V5XRY6-F1
#
_entry.id   AF-A0A1V5XRY6-F1
#
_cell.length_a   1.000
_cell.length_b   1.000
_cell.length_c   1.000
_cell.angle_alpha   90.00
_cell.angle_beta   90.00
_cell.angle_gamma   90.00
#
_symmetry.space_group_name_H-M   'P 1'
#
loop_
_entity.id
_entity.type
_entity.pdbx_description
1 polymer ?
#
loop_
_entity_poly.entity_id
_entity_poly.type
_entity_poly.pdbx_seq_one_letter_code
_entity_poly.pdbx_strand_id
1 'polypeptide(L)'
;MQSETRHDLTLPEGSSCTRQGLRLSSGRNYRVDRRGLPYESPLFFVSLPRFFLCPLRYEVASGQLVQSDRRNLVESKDRTKNKEAALLGEVEAVVCPVLQAHGLDLFDLSFRVEKGGWVLRVTIEPPVESVERGVTLEQCAEVSRDISTALDVADPLAHAYTLEVSSPGVERPLRTLAHFSRFVGKPAKVTMRMPVEGMGMVLRGVIAGVDGESVLLDVGLPNPVVLALSDIKRANLVYELPSHPKKGNSKKKRRSGEERRD
;
A
#
# COMPACT_ATOMS: atom_id res chain seq x y z
N MET A 1 57.55 -25.73 31.10
CA MET A 1 57.09 -25.11 32.37
C MET A 1 56.20 -23.96 31.97
N GLN A 2 54.91 -24.24 31.79
CA GLN A 2 53.83 -24.10 32.79
C GLN A 2 53.28 -22.67 32.87
N SER A 3 51.97 -22.61 33.12
CA SER A 3 51.08 -21.49 33.46
C SER A 3 50.45 -20.74 32.26
N GLU A 4 49.27 -21.14 31.79
CA GLU A 4 47.92 -21.02 32.37
C GLU A 4 47.25 -19.65 32.14
N THR A 5 46.11 -19.76 31.47
CA THR A 5 44.98 -18.84 31.27
C THR A 5 44.55 -18.03 32.49
N ARG A 6 44.09 -16.79 32.25
CA ARG A 6 42.91 -16.17 32.89
C ARG A 6 42.46 -14.94 32.07
N HIS A 7 41.30 -15.08 31.41
CA HIS A 7 40.53 -13.94 30.90
C HIS A 7 39.65 -13.43 32.05
N ASP A 8 39.90 -12.20 32.48
CA ASP A 8 39.02 -11.48 33.41
C ASP A 8 37.91 -10.80 32.58
N LEU A 9 36.71 -11.37 32.61
CA LEU A 9 35.49 -10.68 32.21
C LEU A 9 34.89 -10.05 33.46
N THR A 10 35.15 -8.75 33.63
CA THR A 10 34.42 -7.87 34.54
C THR A 10 32.93 -7.91 34.23
N LEU A 11 32.15 -8.48 35.14
CA LEU A 11 30.70 -8.29 35.22
C LEU A 11 30.40 -7.00 36.01
N PRO A 12 29.42 -6.17 35.60
CA PRO A 12 28.98 -5.06 36.43
C PRO A 12 28.18 -5.56 37.64
N GLU A 13 28.72 -5.21 38.81
CA GLU A 13 28.11 -5.31 40.13
C GLU A 13 26.79 -4.54 40.21
N GLY A 14 25.75 -5.15 40.77
CA GLY A 14 24.50 -4.43 41.04
C GLY A 14 23.30 -5.30 41.39
N SER A 15 23.43 -6.25 42.32
CA SER A 15 22.27 -6.89 42.99
C SER A 15 22.71 -7.53 44.31
N SER A 16 22.71 -6.76 45.39
CA SER A 16 22.83 -7.28 46.75
C SER A 16 21.52 -7.97 47.16
N CYS A 17 21.58 -9.27 47.41
CA CYS A 17 20.46 -10.06 47.94
C CYS A 17 20.48 -10.00 49.47
N THR A 18 19.74 -9.06 50.06
CA THR A 18 19.40 -9.09 51.48
C THR A 18 18.39 -10.20 51.76
N ARG A 19 18.44 -10.75 52.99
CA ARG A 19 17.65 -11.91 53.48
C ARG A 19 16.14 -11.65 53.64
N GLN A 20 15.56 -10.86 52.74
CA GLN A 20 14.14 -10.58 52.58
C GLN A 20 13.82 -10.43 51.08
N GLY A 21 13.28 -11.50 50.49
CA GLY A 21 12.33 -11.48 49.37
C GLY A 21 12.77 -10.89 48.01
N LEU A 22 12.95 -11.76 47.01
CA LEU A 22 12.97 -11.37 45.59
C LEU A 22 11.62 -10.78 45.17
N ARG A 23 11.65 -9.61 44.51
CA ARG A 23 10.51 -9.00 43.81
C ARG A 23 10.70 -9.22 42.30
N LEU A 24 9.89 -10.08 41.69
CA LEU A 24 9.77 -10.19 40.23
C LEU A 24 8.78 -9.13 39.71
N SER A 25 9.15 -8.49 38.61
CA SER A 25 8.51 -7.31 37.99
C SER A 25 7.27 -7.62 37.14
N SER A 26 6.64 -8.80 37.29
CA SER A 26 5.34 -9.08 36.68
C SER A 26 4.23 -8.87 37.71
N GLY A 27 3.58 -7.71 37.66
CA GLY A 27 2.51 -7.29 38.58
C GLY A 27 1.23 -8.13 38.50
N ARG A 28 1.24 -9.32 39.08
CA ARG A 28 0.05 -10.08 39.48
C ARG A 28 0.25 -10.57 40.91
N ASN A 29 -0.62 -10.13 41.83
CA ASN A 29 -0.58 -10.55 43.23
C ASN A 29 -1.22 -11.93 43.36
N TYR A 30 -0.48 -12.92 43.85
CA TYR A 30 -1.01 -14.23 44.23
C TYR A 30 -0.84 -14.40 45.74
N ARG A 31 -1.91 -14.78 46.46
CA ARG A 31 -1.80 -15.17 47.87
C ARG A 31 -1.22 -16.59 47.96
N VAL A 32 -0.25 -16.76 48.86
CA VAL A 32 0.42 -18.04 49.13
C VAL A 32 0.03 -18.52 50.53
N ASP A 33 -0.12 -19.84 50.72
CA ASP A 33 -0.40 -20.43 52.04
C ASP A 33 0.88 -20.51 52.91
N ARG A 34 0.74 -20.97 54.18
CA ARG A 34 1.88 -21.09 55.12
C ARG A 34 2.92 -22.17 54.74
N ARG A 35 2.74 -22.91 53.64
CA ARG A 35 3.67 -23.90 53.09
C ARG A 35 4.21 -23.52 51.70
N GLY A 36 3.87 -22.34 51.17
CA GLY A 36 4.51 -21.77 49.99
C GLY A 36 4.08 -22.35 48.64
N LEU A 37 2.93 -23.02 48.57
CA LEU A 37 2.37 -23.51 47.30
C LEU A 37 1.23 -22.60 46.81
N PRO A 38 1.16 -22.26 45.51
CA PRO A 38 0.04 -21.52 44.95
C PRO A 38 -1.19 -22.42 44.88
N TYR A 39 -2.29 -22.03 45.53
CA TYR A 39 -3.58 -22.71 45.45
C TYR A 39 -4.64 -21.77 44.88
N GLU A 40 -5.28 -22.17 43.79
CA GLU A 40 -6.54 -21.56 43.35
C GLU A 40 -7.67 -22.02 44.26
N SER A 41 -8.31 -21.07 44.94
CA SER A 41 -9.50 -21.32 45.75
C SER A 41 -10.70 -21.75 44.86
N PRO A 42 -11.46 -22.79 45.25
CA PRO A 42 -12.63 -23.21 44.52
C PRO A 42 -13.93 -22.60 45.10
N LEU A 43 -14.97 -22.68 44.26
CA LEU A 43 -16.41 -22.57 44.54
C LEU A 43 -17.05 -21.18 44.43
N PHE A 44 -17.59 -20.89 43.24
CA PHE A 44 -18.98 -20.42 43.15
C PHE A 44 -19.72 -21.17 42.04
N PHE A 45 -20.93 -21.56 42.40
CA PHE A 45 -21.77 -22.59 41.82
C PHE A 45 -22.82 -21.93 40.93
N VAL A 46 -22.80 -22.11 39.62
CA VAL A 46 -24.00 -21.90 38.79
C VAL A 46 -23.96 -22.65 37.46
N SER A 47 -24.90 -23.59 37.34
CA SER A 47 -25.70 -23.91 36.15
C SER A 47 -25.01 -24.32 34.84
N LEU A 48 -24.88 -25.63 34.64
CA LEU A 48 -24.82 -26.28 33.32
C LEU A 48 -26.16 -26.06 32.56
N PRO A 49 -26.14 -26.03 31.20
CA PRO A 49 -26.36 -27.28 30.49
C PRO A 49 -25.45 -27.51 29.26
N ARG A 50 -24.93 -28.74 29.22
CA ARG A 50 -24.92 -29.72 28.10
C ARG A 50 -24.17 -29.43 26.79
N PHE A 51 -23.29 -30.41 26.48
CA PHE A 51 -22.85 -30.87 25.14
C PHE A 51 -21.93 -29.90 24.37
N PHE A 52 -20.69 -30.23 23.97
CA PHE A 52 -20.06 -31.48 23.55
C PHE A 52 -18.57 -31.43 23.91
N LEU A 53 -18.07 -32.41 24.66
CA LEU A 53 -16.64 -32.65 24.80
C LEU A 53 -16.11 -33.21 23.46
N CYS A 54 -15.23 -32.45 22.81
CA CYS A 54 -14.29 -33.00 21.85
C CYS A 54 -13.08 -33.52 22.65
N PRO A 55 -12.72 -34.81 22.61
CA PRO A 55 -11.62 -35.34 23.40
C PRO A 55 -10.30 -34.97 22.72
N LEU A 56 -9.64 -33.90 23.18
CA LEU A 56 -8.21 -33.68 22.94
C LEU A 56 -7.43 -34.60 23.86
N ARG A 57 -7.27 -35.84 23.39
CA ARG A 57 -6.27 -36.79 23.83
C ARG A 57 -4.92 -36.26 23.34
N TYR A 58 -4.16 -35.59 24.20
CA TYR A 58 -2.77 -35.26 23.92
C TYR A 58 -1.91 -36.44 24.38
N GLU A 59 -1.46 -37.23 23.41
CA GLU A 59 -0.52 -38.31 23.63
C GLU A 59 0.87 -37.75 23.36
N VAL A 60 1.64 -37.51 24.42
CA VAL A 60 3.04 -37.13 24.33
C VAL A 60 3.84 -38.43 24.20
N ALA A 61 3.88 -38.95 22.98
CA ALA A 61 4.80 -40.01 22.58
C ALA A 61 5.60 -39.50 21.38
N SER A 62 6.93 -39.51 21.52
CA SER A 62 7.90 -39.20 20.44
C SER A 62 7.79 -37.79 19.81
N GLY A 63 8.31 -36.79 20.53
CA GLY A 63 9.34 -35.89 19.99
C GLY A 63 9.13 -35.11 18.69
N GLN A 64 7.92 -34.94 18.16
CA GLN A 64 7.67 -34.03 17.03
C GLN A 64 6.26 -33.44 17.08
N LEU A 65 6.17 -32.19 17.54
CA LEU A 65 5.01 -31.34 17.28
C LEU A 65 5.07 -30.93 15.79
N VAL A 66 4.33 -31.63 14.94
CA VAL A 66 4.12 -31.21 13.55
C VAL A 66 3.21 -30.00 13.56
N GLN A 67 3.85 -28.86 13.37
CA GLN A 67 3.27 -27.53 13.39
C GLN A 67 2.86 -27.16 11.94
N SER A 68 1.89 -27.89 11.39
CA SER A 68 1.22 -27.64 10.10
C SER A 68 -0.12 -26.92 10.42
N ASP A 69 -0.57 -25.83 9.81
CA ASP A 69 -0.75 -25.57 8.37
C ASP A 69 -0.96 -24.07 8.05
N ARG A 70 -0.44 -23.12 8.86
CA ARG A 70 -0.50 -21.68 8.55
C ARG A 70 0.77 -21.09 7.94
N ARG A 71 1.94 -21.70 8.12
CA ARG A 71 3.23 -21.20 7.58
C ARG A 71 3.38 -21.46 6.07
N ASN A 72 2.94 -22.61 5.57
CA ASN A 72 3.03 -22.96 4.14
C ASN A 72 2.21 -22.04 3.21
N LEU A 73 1.12 -21.43 3.70
CA LEU A 73 0.28 -20.57 2.87
C LEU A 73 0.88 -19.17 2.66
N VAL A 74 1.67 -18.68 3.62
CA VAL A 74 2.36 -17.39 3.50
C VAL A 74 3.57 -17.55 2.57
N GLU A 75 4.36 -18.62 2.76
CA GLU A 75 5.52 -18.91 1.91
C GLU A 75 5.19 -19.16 0.44
N SER A 76 4.04 -19.81 0.15
CA SER A 76 3.59 -20.03 -1.23
C SER A 76 3.15 -18.73 -1.93
N LYS A 77 2.50 -17.80 -1.20
CA LYS A 77 2.16 -16.48 -1.72
C LYS A 77 3.39 -15.60 -1.98
N ASP A 78 4.37 -15.63 -1.08
CA ASP A 78 5.57 -14.80 -1.21
C ASP A 78 6.46 -15.25 -2.37
N ARG A 79 6.59 -16.56 -2.61
CA ARG A 79 7.30 -17.09 -3.80
C ARG A 79 6.65 -16.64 -5.12
N THR A 80 5.32 -16.63 -5.16
CA THR A 80 4.58 -16.25 -6.38
C THR A 80 4.74 -14.76 -6.67
N LYS A 81 4.65 -13.91 -5.64
CA LYS A 81 4.89 -12.46 -5.75
C LYS A 81 6.32 -12.12 -6.19
N ASN A 82 7.32 -12.80 -5.64
CA ASN A 82 8.70 -12.52 -6.00
C ASN A 82 9.00 -12.90 -7.45
N LYS A 83 8.38 -13.97 -7.96
CA LYS A 83 8.52 -14.37 -9.37
C LYS A 83 7.87 -13.35 -10.31
N GLU A 84 6.69 -12.85 -9.95
CA GLU A 84 6.02 -11.78 -10.70
C GLU A 84 6.86 -10.49 -10.70
N ALA A 85 7.41 -10.09 -9.56
CA ALA A 85 8.27 -8.91 -9.47
C ALA A 85 9.55 -9.05 -10.31
N ALA A 86 10.17 -10.23 -10.35
CA ALA A 86 11.34 -10.49 -11.20
C ALA A 86 10.99 -10.38 -12.69
N LEU A 87 9.87 -10.97 -13.11
CA LEU A 87 9.36 -10.89 -14.48
C LEU A 87 9.12 -9.43 -14.91
N LEU A 88 8.45 -8.64 -14.06
CA LEU A 88 8.20 -7.23 -14.34
C LEU A 88 9.50 -6.43 -14.50
N GLY A 89 10.53 -6.74 -13.71
CA GLY A 89 11.84 -6.11 -13.83
C GLY A 89 12.56 -6.44 -15.15
N GLU A 90 12.44 -7.67 -15.65
CA GLU A 90 12.97 -8.04 -16.97
C GLU A 90 12.25 -7.31 -18.10
N VAL A 91 10.92 -7.23 -18.03
CA VAL A 91 10.12 -6.47 -19.01
C VAL A 91 10.45 -4.99 -18.96
N GLU A 92 10.60 -4.40 -17.77
CA GLU A 92 10.99 -3.00 -17.59
C GLU A 92 12.34 -2.70 -18.25
N ALA A 93 13.32 -3.59 -18.11
CA ALA A 93 14.64 -3.44 -18.74
C ALA A 93 14.58 -3.40 -20.28
N VAL A 94 13.59 -4.06 -20.90
CA VAL A 94 13.37 -4.04 -22.36
C VAL A 94 12.57 -2.81 -22.77
N VAL A 95 11.56 -2.42 -21.98
CA VAL A 95 10.64 -1.31 -22.31
C VAL A 95 11.32 0.06 -22.12
N CYS A 96 12.13 0.24 -21.08
CA CYS A 96 12.74 1.54 -20.76
C CYS A 96 13.57 2.14 -21.92
N PRO A 97 14.48 1.40 -22.59
CA PRO A 97 15.24 1.94 -23.71
C PRO A 97 14.37 2.39 -24.88
N VAL A 98 13.28 1.66 -25.16
CA VAL A 98 12.32 2.02 -26.22
C VAL A 98 11.62 3.34 -25.86
N LEU A 99 11.14 3.48 -24.63
CA LEU A 99 10.47 4.71 -24.18
C LEU A 99 11.42 5.92 -24.23
N GLN A 100 12.68 5.74 -23.80
CA GLN A 100 13.69 6.78 -23.84
C GLN A 100 13.98 7.27 -25.26
N ALA A 101 13.99 6.37 -26.26
CA ALA A 101 14.17 6.75 -27.66
C ALA A 101 13.03 7.64 -28.19
N HIS A 102 11.83 7.46 -27.65
CA HIS A 102 10.65 8.28 -27.94
C HIS A 102 10.54 9.53 -27.05
N GLY A 103 11.48 9.73 -26.12
CA GLY A 103 11.45 10.83 -25.16
C GLY A 103 10.30 10.72 -24.16
N LEU A 104 9.96 9.50 -23.75
CA LEU A 104 8.90 9.19 -22.79
C LEU A 104 9.47 8.40 -21.61
N ASP A 105 8.77 8.46 -20.48
CA ASP A 105 9.08 7.74 -19.25
C ASP A 105 8.04 6.66 -18.95
N LEU A 106 8.49 5.59 -18.29
CA LEU A 106 7.60 4.55 -17.76
C LEU A 106 6.95 5.03 -16.46
N PHE A 107 5.62 5.03 -16.42
CA PHE A 107 4.86 5.41 -15.23
C PHE A 107 4.44 4.21 -14.38
N ASP A 108 3.91 3.17 -15.01
CA ASP A 108 3.47 1.94 -14.33
C ASP A 108 3.51 0.77 -15.32
N LEU A 109 3.84 -0.41 -14.81
CA LEU A 109 3.86 -1.64 -15.56
C LEU A 109 3.11 -2.71 -14.78
N SER A 110 2.13 -3.35 -15.41
CA SER A 110 1.34 -4.36 -14.76
C SER A 110 1.06 -5.54 -15.67
N PHE A 111 1.22 -6.74 -15.14
CA PHE A 111 0.94 -7.99 -15.83
C PHE A 111 -0.12 -8.76 -15.05
N ARG A 112 -1.31 -8.94 -15.63
CA ARG A 112 -2.47 -9.50 -14.92
C ARG A 112 -3.25 -10.45 -15.81
N VAL A 113 -3.93 -11.40 -15.19
CA VAL A 113 -4.91 -12.27 -15.87
C VAL A 113 -6.27 -11.58 -15.85
N GLU A 114 -6.82 -11.35 -17.02
CA GLU A 114 -8.20 -10.86 -17.21
C GLU A 114 -9.05 -11.95 -17.87
N LYS A 115 -10.36 -11.71 -18.03
CA LYS A 115 -11.29 -12.70 -18.61
C LYS A 115 -10.89 -13.17 -20.03
N GLY A 116 -10.14 -12.34 -20.76
CA GLY A 116 -9.68 -12.61 -22.12
C GLY A 116 -8.27 -13.18 -22.24
N GLY A 117 -7.57 -13.45 -21.13
CA GLY A 117 -6.18 -13.93 -21.15
C GLY A 117 -5.24 -13.06 -20.32
N TRP A 118 -3.94 -13.19 -20.56
CA TRP A 118 -2.93 -12.34 -19.93
C TRP A 118 -2.89 -10.98 -20.59
N VAL A 119 -2.79 -9.92 -19.80
CA VAL A 119 -2.70 -8.55 -20.28
C VAL A 119 -1.47 -7.91 -19.68
N LEU A 120 -0.57 -7.43 -20.55
CA LEU A 120 0.55 -6.57 -20.18
C LEU A 120 0.13 -5.12 -20.45
N ARG A 121 -0.10 -4.37 -19.37
CA ARG A 121 -0.45 -2.96 -19.45
C ARG A 121 0.77 -2.11 -19.12
N VAL A 122 1.18 -1.31 -20.10
CA VAL A 122 2.25 -0.33 -19.99
C VAL A 122 1.63 1.06 -19.94
N THR A 123 1.86 1.78 -18.85
CA THR A 123 1.44 3.16 -18.72
C THR A 123 2.64 4.08 -18.95
N ILE A 124 2.53 4.92 -19.98
CA ILE A 124 3.60 5.81 -20.44
C ILE A 124 3.27 7.27 -20.12
N GLU A 125 4.28 8.07 -19.80
CA GLU A 125 4.10 9.49 -19.57
C GLU A 125 5.22 10.33 -20.20
N PRO A 126 4.99 11.61 -20.50
CA PRO A 126 6.06 12.48 -20.95
C PRO A 126 6.97 12.83 -19.76
N PRO A 127 8.22 13.25 -20.04
CA PRO A 127 9.20 13.59 -19.01
C PRO A 127 8.71 14.74 -18.12
N VAL A 128 9.31 14.86 -16.95
CA VAL A 128 8.89 15.75 -15.84
C VAL A 128 8.65 17.20 -16.29
N GLU A 129 9.42 17.69 -17.26
CA GLU A 129 9.32 19.06 -17.79
C GLU A 129 8.07 19.29 -18.66
N SER A 130 7.51 18.24 -19.24
CA SER A 130 6.41 18.28 -20.21
C SER A 130 5.17 17.50 -19.77
N VAL A 131 5.02 17.24 -18.47
CA VAL A 131 3.89 16.48 -17.89
C VAL A 131 2.52 17.05 -18.25
N GLU A 132 2.43 18.37 -18.42
CA GLU A 132 1.18 19.06 -18.79
C GLU A 132 0.79 18.87 -20.27
N ARG A 133 1.76 18.52 -21.15
CA ARG A 133 1.52 18.33 -22.59
C ARG A 133 0.72 17.04 -22.89
N GLY A 134 0.78 16.06 -21.98
CA GLY A 134 0.19 14.74 -22.17
C GLY A 134 0.90 13.92 -23.27
N VAL A 135 0.39 12.70 -23.51
CA VAL A 135 0.85 11.81 -24.59
C VAL A 135 -0.23 11.78 -25.67
N THR A 136 0.16 11.87 -26.94
CA THR A 136 -0.79 11.78 -28.07
C THR A 136 -1.11 10.33 -28.43
N LEU A 137 -2.21 10.11 -29.15
CA LEU A 137 -2.61 8.77 -29.57
C LEU A 137 -1.60 8.15 -30.55
N GLU A 138 -1.01 8.97 -31.41
CA GLU A 138 0.00 8.59 -32.38
C GLU A 138 1.26 8.08 -31.68
N GLN A 139 1.72 8.79 -30.64
CA GLN A 139 2.86 8.35 -29.82
C GLN A 139 2.58 7.01 -29.14
N CYS A 140 1.38 6.82 -28.57
CA CYS A 140 0.99 5.53 -28.00
C CYS A 140 1.03 4.40 -29.04
N ALA A 141 0.59 4.68 -30.28
CA ALA A 141 0.56 3.68 -31.35
C ALA A 141 1.97 3.31 -31.85
N GLU A 142 2.86 4.29 -32.00
CA GLU A 142 4.27 4.08 -32.39
C GLU A 142 5.01 3.28 -31.32
N VAL A 143 4.94 3.74 -30.07
CA VAL A 143 5.56 3.07 -28.92
C VAL A 143 5.05 1.64 -28.75
N SER A 144 3.75 1.40 -28.96
CA SER A 144 3.18 0.05 -28.87
C SER A 144 3.81 -0.93 -29.88
N ARG A 145 4.05 -0.49 -31.12
CA ARG A 145 4.68 -1.32 -32.16
C ARG A 145 6.13 -1.63 -31.83
N ASP A 146 6.87 -0.63 -31.36
CA ASP A 146 8.29 -0.78 -31.03
C ASP A 146 8.48 -1.64 -29.78
N ILE A 147 7.65 -1.45 -28.75
CA ILE A 147 7.63 -2.30 -27.56
C ILE A 147 7.29 -3.74 -27.93
N SER A 148 6.28 -3.97 -28.78
CA SER A 148 5.95 -5.32 -29.25
C SER A 148 7.16 -5.99 -29.90
N THR A 149 7.83 -5.29 -30.81
CA THR A 149 9.01 -5.82 -31.51
C THR A 149 10.15 -6.13 -30.52
N ALA A 150 10.40 -5.24 -29.56
CA ALA A 150 11.45 -5.44 -28.56
C ALA A 150 11.14 -6.62 -27.63
N LEU A 151 9.88 -6.77 -27.22
CA LEU A 151 9.43 -7.89 -26.38
C LEU A 151 9.44 -9.22 -27.13
N ASP A 152 9.14 -9.23 -28.44
CA ASP A 152 9.21 -10.44 -29.27
C ASP A 152 10.65 -10.96 -29.43
N VAL A 153 11.65 -10.06 -29.42
CA VAL A 153 13.08 -10.43 -29.48
C VAL A 153 13.60 -10.93 -28.14
N ALA A 154 13.22 -10.26 -27.04
CA ALA A 154 13.68 -10.63 -25.71
C ALA A 154 12.91 -11.83 -25.11
N ASP A 155 11.66 -12.03 -25.54
CA ASP A 155 10.68 -13.03 -25.08
C ASP A 155 10.72 -13.39 -23.58
N PRO A 156 10.58 -12.40 -22.67
CA PRO A 156 10.59 -12.68 -21.23
C PRO A 156 9.30 -13.37 -20.74
N LEU A 157 8.23 -13.36 -21.56
CA LEU A 157 6.88 -13.77 -21.14
C LEU A 157 6.50 -15.15 -21.70
N ALA A 158 6.48 -16.18 -20.84
CA ALA A 158 6.14 -17.55 -21.23
C ALA A 158 4.67 -17.79 -21.66
N HIS A 159 3.80 -16.79 -21.60
CA HIS A 159 2.36 -16.93 -21.86
C HIS A 159 1.91 -15.97 -22.96
N ALA A 160 0.98 -16.39 -23.81
CA ALA A 160 0.35 -15.50 -24.76
C ALA A 160 -0.38 -14.35 -24.02
N TYR A 161 -0.11 -13.11 -24.44
CA TYR A 161 -0.59 -11.91 -23.79
C TYR A 161 -1.11 -10.87 -24.79
N THR A 162 -1.93 -9.95 -24.29
CA THR A 162 -2.35 -8.74 -24.99
C THR A 162 -1.55 -7.55 -24.45
N LEU A 163 -0.87 -6.82 -25.34
CA LEU A 163 -0.17 -5.57 -24.99
C LEU A 163 -1.15 -4.39 -25.03
N GLU A 164 -1.23 -3.64 -23.94
CA GLU A 164 -1.98 -2.39 -23.84
C GLU A 164 -1.06 -1.24 -23.45
N VAL A 165 -0.93 -0.24 -24.34
CA VAL A 165 -0.18 0.99 -24.07
C VAL A 165 -1.16 2.14 -23.85
N SER A 166 -1.00 2.85 -22.74
CA SER A 166 -1.91 3.93 -22.34
C SER A 166 -1.17 5.03 -21.60
N SER A 167 -1.72 6.25 -21.59
CA SER A 167 -1.22 7.34 -20.75
C SER A 167 -1.95 7.37 -19.40
N PRO A 168 -1.32 7.89 -18.32
CA PRO A 168 -2.03 8.10 -17.06
C PRO A 168 -3.12 9.14 -17.31
N GLY A 169 -4.37 8.76 -17.06
CA GLY A 169 -5.51 9.65 -17.26
C GLY A 169 -5.44 10.93 -16.42
N VAL A 170 -6.47 11.77 -16.57
CA VAL A 170 -6.56 13.09 -15.91
C VAL A 170 -6.36 13.01 -14.40
N GLU A 171 -6.94 12.00 -13.75
CA GLU A 171 -6.73 11.71 -12.33
C GLU A 171 -5.49 10.81 -12.13
N ARG A 172 -4.30 11.39 -12.31
CA ARG A 172 -3.03 10.66 -12.22
C ARG A 172 -2.84 10.05 -10.82
N PRO A 173 -2.56 8.74 -10.70
CA PRO A 173 -2.36 8.10 -9.40
C PRO A 173 -0.98 8.41 -8.80
N LEU A 174 -0.94 8.77 -7.53
CA LEU A 174 0.28 9.03 -6.77
C LEU A 174 0.60 7.80 -5.94
N ARG A 175 1.70 7.11 -6.26
CA ARG A 175 2.10 5.85 -5.59
C ARG A 175 3.42 5.98 -4.83
N THR A 176 4.38 6.70 -5.38
CA THR A 176 5.73 6.85 -4.82
C THR A 176 5.92 8.27 -4.26
N LEU A 177 6.88 8.44 -3.35
CA LEU A 177 7.27 9.76 -2.83
C LEU A 177 7.74 10.70 -3.94
N ALA A 178 8.41 10.15 -4.96
CA ALA A 178 8.81 10.90 -6.13
C ALA A 178 7.60 11.51 -6.86
N HIS A 179 6.47 10.80 -6.94
CA HIS A 179 5.25 11.36 -7.53
C HIS A 179 4.75 12.54 -6.70
N PHE A 180 4.66 12.42 -5.38
CA PHE A 180 4.24 13.53 -4.52
C PHE A 180 5.16 14.75 -4.62
N SER A 181 6.47 14.52 -4.66
CA SER A 181 7.48 15.58 -4.78
C SER A 181 7.37 16.35 -6.09
N ARG A 182 7.02 15.67 -7.20
CA ARG A 182 6.84 16.30 -8.52
C ARG A 182 5.60 17.20 -8.60
N PHE A 183 4.55 16.88 -7.83
CA PHE A 183 3.25 17.57 -7.91
C PHE A 183 2.97 18.47 -6.69
N VAL A 184 4.01 18.97 -6.02
CA VAL A 184 3.87 19.96 -4.95
C VAL A 184 3.15 21.19 -5.48
N GLY A 185 2.18 21.67 -4.70
CA GLY A 185 1.29 22.79 -5.05
C GLY A 185 0.06 22.41 -5.87
N LYS A 186 -0.10 21.14 -6.30
CA LYS A 186 -1.30 20.68 -7.01
C LYS A 186 -2.31 20.03 -6.03
N PRO A 187 -3.62 20.12 -6.30
CA PRO A 187 -4.63 19.48 -5.47
C PRO A 187 -4.65 17.95 -5.68
N ALA A 188 -4.78 17.22 -4.57
CA ALA A 188 -4.80 15.78 -4.53
C ALA A 188 -5.91 15.25 -3.62
N LYS A 189 -6.39 14.05 -3.95
CA LYS A 189 -7.33 13.27 -3.15
C LYS A 189 -6.60 12.04 -2.64
N VAL A 190 -6.45 11.95 -1.32
CA VAL A 190 -5.75 10.86 -0.64
C VAL A 190 -6.76 10.05 0.17
N THR A 191 -6.83 8.76 -0.11
CA THR A 191 -7.62 7.80 0.66
C THR A 191 -6.66 7.03 1.56
N MET A 192 -6.86 7.15 2.86
CA MET A 192 -6.09 6.47 3.90
C MET A 192 -6.64 5.05 4.14
N ARG A 193 -5.84 4.18 4.75
CA ARG A 193 -6.26 2.83 5.17
C ARG A 193 -7.10 2.88 6.44
N MET A 194 -6.72 3.77 7.35
CA MET A 194 -7.42 4.06 8.60
C MET A 194 -7.91 5.51 8.56
N PRO A 195 -9.04 5.82 9.21
CA PRO A 195 -9.51 7.19 9.31
C PRO A 195 -8.51 8.02 10.11
N VAL A 196 -8.23 9.24 9.64
CA VAL A 196 -7.48 10.23 10.39
C VAL A 196 -8.43 10.94 11.35
N GLU A 197 -8.00 11.17 12.58
CA GLU A 197 -8.81 11.82 13.61
C GLU A 197 -9.36 13.16 13.10
N GLY A 198 -10.68 13.34 13.17
CA GLY A 198 -11.36 14.56 12.74
C GLY A 198 -11.54 14.76 11.22
N MET A 199 -10.92 13.95 10.36
CA MET A 199 -10.94 14.15 8.90
C MET A 199 -11.47 12.95 8.10
N GLY A 200 -11.65 11.80 8.76
CA GLY A 200 -12.18 10.59 8.14
C GLY A 200 -11.16 9.88 7.25
N MET A 201 -11.64 9.03 6.35
CA MET A 201 -10.78 8.14 5.53
C MET A 201 -10.32 8.79 4.21
N VAL A 202 -10.99 9.84 3.74
CA VAL A 202 -10.69 10.49 2.46
C VAL A 202 -10.38 11.96 2.72
N LEU A 203 -9.15 12.34 2.38
CA LEU A 203 -8.62 13.69 2.50
C LEU A 203 -8.55 14.32 1.11
N ARG A 204 -8.88 15.61 1.03
CA ARG A 204 -8.73 16.43 -0.16
C ARG A 204 -7.99 17.69 0.23
N GLY A 205 -6.93 18.02 -0.49
CA GLY A 205 -6.07 19.13 -0.15
C GLY A 205 -5.00 19.37 -1.20
N VAL A 206 -4.14 20.36 -0.97
CA VAL A 206 -2.99 20.68 -1.81
C VAL A 206 -1.75 19.98 -1.26
N ILE A 207 -0.94 19.38 -2.11
CA ILE A 207 0.33 18.77 -1.69
C ILE A 207 1.30 19.89 -1.30
N ALA A 208 1.63 20.00 -0.01
CA ALA A 208 2.54 21.03 0.48
C ALA A 208 4.01 20.62 0.31
N GLY A 209 4.30 19.31 0.34
CA GLY A 209 5.66 18.80 0.23
C GLY A 209 5.77 17.34 0.63
N VAL A 210 7.01 16.84 0.68
CA VAL A 210 7.37 15.53 1.20
C VAL A 210 8.43 15.73 2.27
N ASP A 211 8.27 15.09 3.41
CA ASP A 211 9.20 15.10 4.54
C ASP A 211 9.60 13.66 4.88
N GLY A 212 10.81 13.27 4.48
CA GLY A 212 11.31 11.90 4.60
C GLY A 212 10.36 10.88 3.93
N GLU A 213 9.73 10.04 4.73
CA GLU A 213 8.78 9.01 4.29
C GLU A 213 7.31 9.44 4.37
N SER A 214 7.05 10.70 4.73
CA SER A 214 5.72 11.26 4.91
C SER A 214 5.42 12.34 3.88
N VAL A 215 4.15 12.48 3.53
CA VAL A 215 3.63 13.50 2.61
C VAL A 215 2.90 14.56 3.44
N LEU A 216 3.18 15.83 3.17
CA LEU A 216 2.50 16.97 3.79
C LEU A 216 1.32 17.38 2.92
N LEU A 217 0.10 17.32 3.46
CA LEU A 217 -1.13 17.70 2.76
C LEU A 217 -1.78 18.89 3.47
N ASP A 218 -1.95 20.00 2.74
CA ASP A 218 -2.71 21.15 3.19
C ASP A 218 -4.21 20.95 2.88
N VAL A 219 -5.00 20.73 3.93
CA VAL A 219 -6.45 20.52 3.85
C VAL A 219 -7.25 21.76 4.25
N GLY A 220 -6.63 22.95 4.29
CA GLY A 220 -7.26 24.20 4.74
C GLY A 220 -7.28 24.37 6.26
N LEU A 221 -6.39 23.66 6.97
CA LEU A 221 -6.13 23.84 8.40
C LEU A 221 -4.90 24.71 8.61
N PRO A 222 -4.72 25.31 9.82
CA PRO A 222 -3.56 26.15 10.10
C PRO A 222 -2.22 25.43 9.96
N ASN A 223 -2.19 24.10 10.12
CA ASN A 223 -0.99 23.28 9.92
C ASN A 223 -1.26 22.19 8.88
N PRO A 224 -0.28 21.88 8.00
CA PRO A 224 -0.40 20.77 7.06
C PRO A 224 -0.44 19.44 7.81
N VAL A 225 -1.20 18.50 7.28
CA VAL A 225 -1.35 17.16 7.84
C VAL A 225 -0.23 16.27 7.33
N VAL A 226 0.47 15.61 8.24
CA VAL A 226 1.55 14.65 7.92
C VAL A 226 0.93 13.28 7.67
N LEU A 227 1.13 12.73 6.48
CA LEU A 227 0.59 11.43 6.07
C LEU A 227 1.74 10.47 5.74
N ALA A 228 1.90 9.39 6.50
CA ALA A 228 2.89 8.36 6.19
C ALA A 228 2.50 7.62 4.90
N LEU A 229 3.46 7.37 3.99
CA LEU A 229 3.20 6.67 2.73
C LEU A 229 2.60 5.26 2.96
N SER A 230 3.00 4.60 4.04
CA SER A 230 2.49 3.28 4.43
C SER A 230 0.99 3.27 4.72
N ASP A 231 0.43 4.38 5.19
CA ASP A 231 -0.97 4.47 5.60
C ASP A 231 -1.88 4.88 4.44
N ILE A 232 -1.28 5.33 3.33
CA ILE A 232 -2.02 5.68 2.13
C ILE A 232 -2.48 4.40 1.42
N LYS A 233 -3.78 4.31 1.15
CA LYS A 233 -4.38 3.22 0.37
C LYS A 233 -4.38 3.54 -1.12
N ARG A 234 -4.75 4.77 -1.47
CA ARG A 234 -4.83 5.28 -2.84
C ARG A 234 -4.71 6.79 -2.80
N ALA A 235 -3.93 7.37 -3.69
CA ALA A 235 -3.88 8.81 -3.89
C ALA A 235 -3.97 9.13 -5.38
N ASN A 236 -4.76 10.15 -5.73
CA ASN A 236 -4.94 10.60 -7.10
C ASN A 236 -4.83 12.14 -7.14
N LEU A 237 -4.27 12.70 -8.20
CA LEU A 237 -4.41 14.13 -8.48
C LEU A 237 -5.86 14.48 -8.79
N VAL A 238 -6.29 15.65 -8.33
CA VAL A 238 -7.59 16.21 -8.66
C VAL A 238 -7.38 17.23 -9.77
N TYR A 239 -8.10 17.05 -10.88
CA TYR A 239 -8.14 18.05 -11.93
C TYR A 239 -9.44 18.83 -11.83
N GLU A 240 -9.33 20.14 -11.63
CA GLU A 240 -10.48 21.03 -11.64
C GLU A 240 -10.76 21.46 -13.08
N LEU A 241 -11.87 20.97 -13.63
CA LEU A 241 -12.37 21.43 -14.91
C LEU A 241 -12.81 22.90 -14.76
N PRO A 242 -12.29 23.84 -15.57
CA PRO A 242 -12.81 25.20 -15.57
C PRO A 242 -14.29 25.15 -15.97
N SER A 243 -15.16 25.68 -15.11
CA SER A 243 -16.59 25.68 -15.37
C SER A 243 -16.90 26.57 -16.56
N HIS A 244 -17.33 25.99 -17.69
CA HIS A 244 -17.91 26.79 -18.76
C HIS A 244 -19.24 27.36 -18.27
N PRO A 245 -19.45 28.70 -18.34
CA PRO A 245 -20.73 29.28 -17.96
C PRO A 245 -21.81 28.70 -18.88
N LYS A 246 -22.81 28.01 -18.30
CA LYS A 246 -23.97 27.52 -19.04
C LYS A 246 -24.61 28.70 -19.77
N LYS A 247 -24.66 28.66 -21.11
CA LYS A 247 -25.42 29.64 -21.91
C LYS A 247 -26.86 29.66 -21.39
N GLY A 248 -27.25 30.77 -20.77
CA GLY A 248 -28.61 30.98 -20.29
C GLY A 248 -29.60 30.84 -21.44
N ASN A 249 -30.70 30.14 -21.19
CA ASN A 249 -31.77 29.93 -22.17
C ASN A 249 -32.36 31.31 -22.55
N SER A 250 -32.01 31.84 -23.72
CA SER A 250 -32.61 33.06 -24.26
C SER A 250 -34.07 32.76 -24.60
N LYS A 251 -34.97 33.09 -23.66
CA LYS A 251 -36.42 32.95 -23.79
C LYS A 251 -36.87 33.78 -25.00
N LYS A 252 -37.15 33.11 -26.13
CA LYS A 252 -37.64 33.71 -27.38
C LYS A 252 -38.97 34.41 -27.07
N LYS A 253 -38.93 35.74 -26.88
CA LYS A 253 -40.10 36.60 -26.68
C LYS A 253 -40.95 36.52 -27.95
N ARG A 254 -41.99 35.68 -27.94
CA ARG A 254 -43.00 35.64 -29.02
C ARG A 254 -43.68 37.01 -29.01
N ARG A 255 -43.49 37.79 -30.08
CA ARG A 255 -44.25 39.02 -30.31
C ARG A 255 -45.71 38.60 -30.49
N SER A 256 -46.57 38.91 -29.52
CA SER A 256 -48.01 38.86 -29.68
C SER A 256 -48.39 39.87 -30.78
N GLY A 257 -49.08 39.38 -31.81
CA GLY A 257 -49.60 40.22 -32.89
C GLY A 257 -50.56 41.26 -32.32
N GLU A 258 -50.37 42.50 -32.74
CA GLU A 258 -51.30 43.59 -32.47
C GLU A 258 -52.45 43.49 -33.47
N GLU A 259 -53.62 43.16 -32.93
CA GLU A 259 -54.93 43.29 -33.57
C GLU A 259 -55.31 44.78 -33.55
N ARG A 260 -55.49 45.38 -34.73
CA ARG A 260 -56.22 46.63 -34.88
C ARG A 260 -57.22 46.52 -36.01
N ARG A 261 -58.48 46.70 -35.60
CA ARG A 261 -59.65 47.15 -36.35
C ARG A 261 -59.25 48.40 -37.17
N ASP A 262 -59.69 48.62 -38.40
CA ASP A 262 -61.07 48.82 -38.85
C ASP A 262 -61.20 48.56 -40.36
#